data_AF-A0A8T6GJ55-F1
#
_entry.id   AF-A0A8T6GJ55-F1
#
_cell.length_a   1.000
_cell.length_b   1.000
_cell.length_c   1.000
_cell.angle_alpha   90.00
_cell.angle_beta   90.00
_cell.angle_gamma   90.00
#
_symmetry.space_group_name_H-M   'P 1'
#
loop_
_entity.id
_entity.type
_entity.pdbx_description
1 polymer ?
#
loop_
_entity_poly.entity_id
_entity_poly.type
_entity_poly.pdbx_seq_one_letter_code
_entity_poly.pdbx_strand_id
1 'polypeptide(L)'
;MSAVRDYLSEIQAEYKTSMAGEHAYRPALKRLLESTNGSLQAVNDPARTEIGMPDFVVLRQPGNVPIGIVEAKDIGNQLSRTEKSQQIKRYLAHGNLILTDYLEFRLSHKGRRPNLSRAFVSEMEARLGLRFVTEGSAFLTPPPAPPQGIGEGSATDNAAGHRNDHPPSAFADAASPHCNGGTEGGDWFGPEDIFFYAYAIFHSPTYRERYAEFLKIDFPRLPLTADVGLFAALVKLGAELVDLHLMKSSKLSNFVTTFDIEGDNEVARLPQVR
;
A
#
# COMPACT_ATOMS: atom_id res chain seq x y z
N MET A 1 -8.99 21.33 2.37
CA MET A 1 -8.14 21.26 3.59
C MET A 1 -7.91 19.79 3.89
N SER A 2 -6.76 19.42 4.43
CA SER A 2 -6.41 18.01 4.67
C SER A 2 -7.11 17.50 5.92
N ALA A 3 -7.85 16.39 5.84
CA ALA A 3 -8.59 15.81 6.97
C ALA A 3 -7.71 15.53 8.20
N VAL A 4 -6.42 15.25 8.00
CA VAL A 4 -5.44 15.08 9.08
C VAL A 4 -5.14 16.39 9.79
N ARG A 5 -5.04 17.50 9.05
CA ARG A 5 -4.82 18.83 9.65
C ARG A 5 -6.01 19.24 10.50
N ASP A 6 -7.22 18.99 9.99
CA ASP A 6 -8.47 19.31 10.71
C ASP A 6 -8.54 18.46 11.99
N TYR A 7 -8.27 17.15 11.90
CA TYR A 7 -8.15 16.25 13.05
C TYR A 7 -7.16 16.77 14.12
N LEU A 8 -5.92 17.08 13.73
CA LEU A 8 -4.91 17.55 14.68
C LEU A 8 -5.30 18.88 15.33
N SER A 9 -5.96 19.76 14.59
CA SER A 9 -6.43 21.04 15.13
C SER A 9 -7.51 20.86 16.20
N GLU A 10 -8.43 19.91 16.01
CA GLU A 10 -9.47 19.56 16.98
C GLU A 10 -8.86 18.91 18.23
N ILE A 11 -7.96 17.93 18.05
CA ILE A 11 -7.25 17.29 19.18
C ILE A 11 -6.50 18.34 20.00
N GLN A 12 -5.80 19.26 19.34
CA GLN A 12 -5.05 20.32 20.02
C GLN A 12 -5.96 21.31 20.76
N ALA A 13 -7.11 21.65 20.19
CA ALA A 13 -8.10 22.51 20.83
C ALA A 13 -8.63 21.87 22.12
N GLU A 14 -9.04 20.60 22.04
CA GLU A 14 -9.55 19.85 23.20
C GLU A 14 -8.46 19.65 24.27
N TYR A 15 -7.24 19.32 23.88
CA TYR A 15 -6.13 19.14 24.81
C TYR A 15 -5.82 20.41 25.62
N LYS A 16 -5.91 21.59 24.99
CA LYS A 16 -5.68 22.88 25.66
C LYS A 16 -6.69 23.18 26.76
N THR A 17 -7.90 22.63 26.69
CA THR A 17 -8.93 22.88 27.70
C THR A 17 -8.59 22.30 29.07
N SER A 18 -7.65 21.34 29.15
CA SER A 18 -7.25 20.63 30.39
C SER A 18 -8.41 19.94 31.13
N MET A 19 -9.61 19.87 30.53
CA MET A 19 -10.81 19.17 31.01
C MET A 19 -11.16 17.95 30.13
N ALA A 20 -10.35 17.69 29.10
CA ALA A 20 -10.58 16.62 28.14
C ALA A 20 -10.33 15.24 28.79
N GLY A 21 -11.42 14.52 29.09
CA GLY A 21 -11.39 13.11 29.47
C GLY A 21 -11.26 12.17 28.26
N GLU A 22 -11.23 10.86 28.52
CA GLU A 22 -10.98 9.79 27.54
C GLU A 22 -11.88 9.84 26.28
N HIS A 23 -13.10 10.38 26.43
CA HIS A 23 -14.10 10.48 25.36
C HIS A 23 -14.02 11.76 24.52
N ALA A 24 -13.29 12.79 24.96
CA ALA A 24 -13.29 14.12 24.33
C ALA A 24 -12.78 14.08 22.87
N TYR A 25 -11.85 13.17 22.58
CA TYR A 25 -11.19 13.05 21.28
C TYR A 25 -11.92 12.10 20.30
N ARG A 26 -12.92 11.35 20.76
CA ARG A 26 -13.64 10.36 19.97
C ARG A 26 -14.36 10.94 18.75
N PRO A 27 -15.03 12.12 18.81
CA PRO A 27 -15.65 12.71 17.64
C PRO A 27 -14.66 13.06 16.53
N ALA A 28 -13.48 13.58 16.91
CA ALA A 28 -12.41 13.90 15.97
C ALA A 28 -11.88 12.62 15.29
N LEU A 29 -11.63 11.57 16.09
CA LEU A 29 -11.17 10.28 15.57
C LEU A 29 -12.20 9.65 14.62
N LYS A 30 -13.49 9.69 14.97
CA LYS A 30 -14.58 9.20 14.10
C LYS A 30 -14.54 9.89 12.73
N ARG A 31 -14.46 11.22 12.70
CA ARG A 31 -14.38 11.99 11.45
C ARG A 31 -13.16 11.60 10.62
N LEU A 32 -12.00 11.45 11.26
CA LEU A 32 -10.78 11.03 10.58
C LEU A 32 -10.96 9.65 9.90
N LEU A 33 -11.48 8.67 10.63
CA LEU A 33 -11.72 7.32 10.11
C LEU A 33 -12.67 7.34 8.90
N GLU A 34 -13.79 8.07 9.01
CA GLU A 34 -14.79 8.18 7.95
C GLU A 34 -14.29 8.99 6.74
N SER A 35 -13.39 9.96 6.96
CA SER A 35 -12.79 10.76 5.88
C SER A 35 -11.80 9.99 5.01
N THR A 36 -11.26 8.88 5.51
CA THR A 36 -10.23 8.09 4.81
C THR A 36 -10.80 7.42 3.56
N ASN A 37 -12.06 6.99 3.61
CA ASN A 37 -12.76 6.38 2.49
C ASN A 37 -14.27 6.54 2.70
N GLY A 38 -14.98 7.11 1.73
CA GLY A 38 -16.42 7.40 1.82
C GLY A 38 -17.34 6.18 1.98
N SER A 39 -16.80 4.97 1.91
CA SER A 39 -17.51 3.71 2.22
C SER A 39 -17.37 3.26 3.68
N LEU A 40 -16.63 3.99 4.53
CA LEU A 40 -16.40 3.60 5.91
C LEU A 40 -17.34 4.34 6.87
N GLN A 41 -17.86 3.59 7.84
CA GLN A 41 -18.63 4.13 8.96
C GLN A 41 -18.00 3.66 10.27
N ALA A 42 -17.65 4.60 11.13
CA ALA A 42 -17.09 4.29 12.45
C ALA A 42 -18.20 4.41 13.51
N VAL A 43 -18.53 3.30 14.16
CA VAL A 43 -19.53 3.24 15.23
C VAL A 43 -18.80 3.33 16.56
N ASN A 44 -19.03 4.42 17.31
CA ASN A 44 -18.54 4.58 18.68
C ASN A 44 -19.44 3.83 19.67
N ASP A 45 -18.85 3.28 20.73
CA ASP A 45 -19.52 2.57 21.83
C ASP A 45 -20.56 1.54 21.33
N PRO A 46 -20.15 0.56 20.49
CA PRO A 46 -21.03 -0.46 19.96
C PRO A 46 -21.61 -1.35 21.06
N ALA A 47 -22.77 -1.95 20.78
CA ALA A 47 -23.38 -2.93 21.66
C ALA A 47 -22.43 -4.11 21.94
N ARG A 48 -22.54 -4.69 23.14
CA ARG A 48 -21.67 -5.78 23.59
C ARG A 48 -21.71 -6.97 22.63
N THR A 49 -20.53 -7.41 22.21
CA THR A 49 -20.36 -8.59 21.34
C THR A 49 -19.66 -9.73 22.08
N GLU A 50 -19.59 -10.91 21.47
CA GLU A 50 -18.83 -12.07 21.98
C GLU A 50 -17.34 -11.77 22.16
N ILE A 51 -16.81 -10.87 21.31
CA ILE A 51 -15.40 -10.49 21.28
C ILE A 51 -15.08 -9.50 22.42
N GLY A 52 -16.03 -8.65 22.80
CA GLY A 52 -15.95 -7.72 23.92
C GLY A 52 -16.72 -6.41 23.67
N MET A 53 -16.30 -5.35 24.37
CA MET A 53 -16.84 -3.99 24.23
C MET A 53 -15.69 -3.07 23.80
N PRO A 54 -15.40 -2.98 22.49
CA PRO A 54 -14.38 -2.07 21.97
C PRO A 54 -14.88 -0.62 21.94
N ASP A 55 -13.95 0.34 21.82
CA ASP A 55 -14.32 1.76 21.70
C ASP A 55 -14.97 2.08 20.36
N PHE A 56 -14.43 1.55 19.26
CA PHE A 56 -15.06 1.66 17.96
C PHE A 56 -15.09 0.34 17.19
N VAL A 57 -16.12 0.18 16.38
CA VAL A 57 -16.18 -0.80 15.29
C VAL A 57 -16.29 -0.04 13.97
N VAL A 58 -15.42 -0.37 13.03
CA VAL A 58 -15.45 0.17 11.67
C VAL A 58 -16.21 -0.79 10.77
N LEU A 59 -17.25 -0.25 10.15
CA LEU A 59 -18.11 -0.95 9.21
C LEU A 59 -17.84 -0.47 7.79
N ARG A 60 -17.91 -1.38 6.84
CA ARG A 60 -17.89 -1.06 5.41
C ARG A 60 -19.32 -1.02 4.87
N GLN A 61 -19.58 0.05 4.12
CA GLN A 61 -20.78 0.24 3.31
C GLN A 61 -20.53 -0.16 1.84
N PRO A 62 -21.57 -0.60 1.12
CA PRO A 62 -22.90 -0.94 1.64
C PRO A 62 -22.88 -2.26 2.42
N GLY A 63 -23.80 -2.41 3.39
CA GLY A 63 -24.08 -3.70 4.05
C GLY A 63 -23.58 -3.85 5.49
N ASN A 64 -23.08 -2.78 6.13
CA ASN A 64 -22.68 -2.78 7.55
C ASN A 64 -21.71 -3.92 7.93
N VAL A 65 -20.81 -4.29 7.02
CA VAL A 65 -19.88 -5.41 7.27
C VAL A 65 -18.77 -4.95 8.22
N PRO A 66 -18.57 -5.57 9.40
CA PRO A 66 -17.49 -5.20 10.29
C PRO A 66 -16.13 -5.57 9.68
N ILE A 67 -15.28 -4.57 9.47
CA ILE A 67 -13.96 -4.75 8.86
C ILE A 67 -12.81 -4.60 9.85
N GLY A 68 -13.05 -4.00 11.02
CA GLY A 68 -12.03 -3.78 12.02
C GLY A 68 -12.53 -3.11 13.28
N ILE A 69 -11.69 -3.13 14.30
CA ILE A 69 -11.95 -2.58 15.62
C ILE A 69 -10.91 -1.50 15.91
N VAL A 70 -11.30 -0.44 16.62
CA VAL A 70 -10.36 0.55 17.15
C VAL A 70 -10.48 0.58 18.67
N GLU A 71 -9.35 0.48 19.34
CA GLU A 71 -9.22 0.72 20.77
C GLU A 71 -8.42 2.01 20.98
N ALA A 72 -9.01 2.95 21.69
CA ALA A 72 -8.39 4.22 22.05
C ALA A 72 -7.92 4.20 23.51
N LYS A 73 -6.90 5.00 23.80
CA LYS A 73 -6.38 5.26 25.14
C LYS A 73 -6.10 6.75 25.28
N ASP A 74 -5.94 7.21 26.52
CA ASP A 74 -5.56 8.60 26.79
C ASP A 74 -4.24 8.98 26.09
N ILE A 75 -4.16 10.23 25.64
CA ILE A 75 -2.97 10.78 25.00
C ILE A 75 -1.76 10.63 25.92
N GLY A 76 -0.65 10.09 25.41
CA GLY A 76 0.60 9.90 26.15
C GLY A 76 0.71 8.57 26.89
N ASN A 77 -0.29 7.68 26.78
CA ASN A 77 -0.19 6.34 27.33
C ASN A 77 0.79 5.47 26.54
N GLN A 78 1.53 4.59 27.24
CA GLN A 78 2.43 3.64 26.58
C GLN A 78 1.64 2.47 25.95
N LEU A 79 1.29 2.59 24.67
CA LEU A 79 0.55 1.56 23.91
C LEU A 79 1.21 0.18 23.94
N SER A 80 2.52 0.09 24.14
CA SER A 80 3.27 -1.17 24.24
C SER A 80 2.89 -2.02 25.46
N ARG A 81 2.42 -1.40 26.55
CA ARG A 81 1.94 -2.12 27.74
C ARG A 81 0.52 -2.62 27.52
N THR A 82 -0.33 -1.78 26.92
CA THR A 82 -1.74 -2.07 26.64
C THR A 82 -1.93 -3.24 25.68
N GLU A 83 -1.05 -3.36 24.68
CA GLU A 83 -1.04 -4.46 23.70
C GLU A 83 -0.86 -5.85 24.34
N LYS A 84 -0.24 -5.93 25.53
CA LYS A 84 -0.03 -7.20 26.25
C LYS A 84 -1.25 -7.64 27.06
N SER A 85 -2.27 -6.78 27.20
CA SER A 85 -3.48 -7.06 27.96
C SER A 85 -4.26 -8.23 27.36
N GLN A 86 -4.98 -8.98 28.21
CA GLN A 86 -5.81 -10.10 27.75
C GLN A 86 -6.95 -9.62 26.84
N GLN A 87 -7.46 -8.41 27.04
CA GLN A 87 -8.50 -7.81 26.20
C GLN A 87 -8.02 -7.59 24.76
N ILE A 88 -6.86 -6.94 24.59
CA ILE A 88 -6.28 -6.71 23.26
C ILE A 88 -5.91 -8.02 22.58
N LYS A 89 -5.38 -9.01 23.32
CA LYS A 89 -5.10 -10.34 22.77
C LYS A 89 -6.34 -11.03 22.19
N ARG A 90 -7.52 -10.86 22.80
CA ARG A 90 -8.78 -11.34 22.25
C ARG A 90 -9.11 -10.65 20.92
N TYR A 91 -9.03 -9.31 20.88
CA TYR A 91 -9.29 -8.55 19.65
C TYR A 91 -8.31 -8.87 18.51
N LEU A 92 -7.02 -9.03 18.84
CA LEU A 92 -5.98 -9.41 17.88
C LEU A 92 -6.24 -10.76 17.21
N ALA A 93 -6.93 -11.70 17.87
CA ALA A 93 -7.23 -13.01 17.30
C ALA A 93 -8.31 -12.97 16.21
N HIS A 94 -9.17 -11.94 16.18
CA HIS A 94 -10.38 -11.92 15.37
C HIS A 94 -10.33 -11.06 14.10
N GLY A 95 -9.29 -10.24 13.86
CA GLY A 95 -9.19 -9.47 12.61
C GLY A 95 -8.29 -8.25 12.65
N ASN A 96 -8.75 -7.16 12.03
CA ASN A 96 -8.06 -5.86 12.03
C ASN A 96 -8.31 -5.11 13.34
N LEU A 97 -7.23 -4.71 14.01
CA LEU A 97 -7.24 -3.87 15.20
C LEU A 97 -6.37 -2.64 14.97
N ILE A 98 -6.92 -1.46 15.27
CA ILE A 98 -6.13 -0.25 15.46
C ILE A 98 -6.07 0.04 16.96
N LEU A 99 -4.86 0.12 17.51
CA LEU A 99 -4.62 0.63 18.86
C LEU A 99 -4.04 2.03 18.76
N THR A 100 -4.65 3.00 19.44
CA THR A 100 -4.23 4.41 19.34
C THR A 100 -4.32 5.16 20.67
N ASP A 101 -3.45 6.14 20.86
CA ASP A 101 -3.55 7.18 21.88
C ASP A 101 -3.91 8.56 21.26
N TYR A 102 -4.58 8.55 20.10
CA TYR A 102 -4.90 9.70 19.27
C TYR A 102 -3.71 10.38 18.56
N LEU A 103 -2.46 10.03 18.89
CA LEU A 103 -1.27 10.55 18.21
C LEU A 103 -0.50 9.45 17.48
N GLU A 104 -0.36 8.28 18.11
CA GLU A 104 0.20 7.07 17.54
C GLU A 104 -0.93 6.12 17.10
N PHE A 105 -0.83 5.58 15.88
CA PHE A 105 -1.76 4.59 15.36
C PHE A 105 -1.01 3.27 15.08
N ARG A 106 -1.41 2.19 15.74
CA ARG A 106 -0.86 0.84 15.53
C ARG A 106 -1.91 -0.05 14.90
N LEU A 107 -1.78 -0.29 13.60
CA LEU A 107 -2.58 -1.27 12.90
C LEU A 107 -2.02 -2.68 13.14
N SER A 108 -2.91 -3.65 13.32
CA SER A 108 -2.61 -5.07 13.41
C SER A 108 -3.70 -5.87 12.68
N HIS A 109 -3.31 -6.89 11.92
CA HIS A 109 -4.20 -7.86 11.28
C HIS A 109 -3.89 -9.24 11.82
N LYS A 110 -4.85 -9.85 12.55
CA LYS A 110 -4.70 -11.20 13.14
C LYS A 110 -3.41 -11.34 13.98
N GLY A 111 -3.08 -10.31 14.76
CA GLY A 111 -1.86 -10.29 15.58
C GLY A 111 -0.59 -9.86 14.84
N ARG A 112 -0.63 -9.60 13.53
CA ARG A 112 0.52 -9.15 12.73
C ARG A 112 0.42 -7.66 12.46
N ARG A 113 1.49 -6.90 12.69
CA ARG A 113 1.55 -5.48 12.27
C ARG A 113 1.83 -5.42 10.77
N PRO A 114 0.97 -4.82 9.94
CA PRO A 114 1.12 -4.82 8.48
C PRO A 114 2.16 -3.81 7.94
N ASN A 115 3.01 -3.22 8.80
CA ASN A 115 4.07 -2.31 8.35
C ASN A 115 5.44 -2.99 8.40
N LEU A 116 6.29 -2.63 7.43
CA LEU A 116 7.73 -2.78 7.56
C LEU A 116 8.17 -2.13 8.87
N SER A 117 8.90 -2.86 9.70
CA SER A 117 9.35 -2.31 10.98
C SER A 117 10.24 -1.10 10.75
N ARG A 118 10.10 -0.03 11.56
CA ARG A 118 10.96 1.16 11.44
C ARG A 118 12.45 0.82 11.53
N ALA A 119 12.81 -0.17 12.36
CA ALA A 119 14.18 -0.63 12.49
C ALA A 119 14.70 -1.24 11.18
N PHE A 120 13.89 -2.09 10.53
CA PHE A 120 14.24 -2.67 9.24
C PHE A 120 14.38 -1.62 8.14
N VAL A 121 13.44 -0.67 8.07
CA VAL A 121 13.50 0.43 7.09
C VAL A 121 14.74 1.28 7.33
N SER A 122 15.01 1.65 8.57
CA SER A 122 16.20 2.44 8.93
C SER A 122 17.51 1.70 8.62
N GLU A 123 17.55 0.38 8.79
CA GLU A 123 18.70 -0.43 8.40
C GLU A 123 18.89 -0.45 6.88
N MET A 124 17.80 -0.54 6.12
CA MET A 124 17.85 -0.47 4.65
C MET A 124 18.30 0.91 4.16
N GLU A 125 17.76 1.99 4.72
CA GLU A 125 18.20 3.36 4.42
C GLU A 125 19.71 3.52 4.70
N ALA A 126 20.18 3.03 5.84
CA ALA A 126 21.59 3.11 6.22
C ALA A 126 22.51 2.30 5.29
N ARG A 127 22.08 1.11 4.85
CA ARG A 127 22.88 0.24 3.97
C ARG A 127 22.92 0.76 2.53
N LEU A 128 21.80 1.25 2.01
CA LEU A 128 21.67 1.68 0.62
C LEU A 128 22.04 3.14 0.42
N GLY A 129 22.04 3.96 1.48
CA GLY A 129 22.22 5.40 1.37
C GLY A 129 21.05 6.10 0.66
N LEU A 130 19.89 5.44 0.59
CA LEU A 130 18.65 5.96 0.00
C LEU A 130 17.64 6.31 1.10
N ARG A 131 16.73 7.24 0.81
CA ARG A 131 15.64 7.60 1.73
C ARG A 131 14.39 6.76 1.49
N PHE A 132 13.76 6.27 2.53
CA PHE A 132 12.47 5.59 2.41
C PHE A 132 11.32 6.59 2.27
N VAL A 133 10.45 6.37 1.29
CA VAL A 133 9.22 7.16 1.08
C VAL A 133 8.02 6.24 1.12
N THR A 134 7.04 6.56 1.96
CA THR A 134 5.85 5.72 2.19
C THR A 134 4.83 5.76 1.07
N GLU A 135 4.88 6.78 0.20
CA GLU A 135 3.94 7.01 -0.90
C GLU A 135 4.67 7.12 -2.25
N GLY A 136 5.41 6.08 -2.63
CA GLY A 136 6.02 6.08 -3.96
C GLY A 136 6.50 4.72 -4.42
N SER A 137 6.38 4.48 -5.73
CA SER A 137 7.04 3.39 -6.45
C SER A 137 8.23 4.01 -7.19
N ALA A 138 9.42 3.93 -6.61
CA ALA A 138 10.58 4.72 -7.07
C ALA A 138 11.12 4.27 -8.42
N PHE A 139 10.93 3.00 -8.77
CA PHE A 139 11.58 2.41 -9.95
C PHE A 139 10.63 2.08 -11.11
N LEU A 140 9.32 2.21 -10.95
CA LEU A 140 8.33 1.90 -12.00
C LEU A 140 7.53 3.12 -12.49
N THR A 141 7.62 4.26 -11.80
CA THR A 141 7.01 5.50 -12.26
C THR A 141 7.97 6.68 -12.05
N PRO A 142 8.26 7.48 -13.09
CA PRO A 142 9.07 8.67 -12.93
C PRO A 142 8.41 9.64 -11.93
N PRO A 143 9.19 10.44 -11.18
CA PRO A 143 8.64 11.39 -10.22
C PRO A 143 7.71 12.39 -10.94
N PRO A 144 6.60 12.82 -10.31
CA PRO A 144 5.76 13.85 -10.88
C PRO A 144 6.60 15.11 -11.09
N ALA A 145 6.51 15.68 -12.30
CA ALA A 145 7.25 16.87 -12.67
C ALA A 145 7.05 18.00 -11.64
N PRO A 146 8.10 18.78 -11.33
CA PRO A 146 7.98 19.89 -10.40
C PRO A 146 6.84 20.83 -10.86
N PRO A 147 6.05 21.39 -9.93
CA PRO A 147 4.94 22.26 -10.29
C PRO A 147 5.47 23.43 -11.12
N GLN A 148 5.03 23.51 -12.38
CA GLN A 148 5.39 24.62 -13.26
C GLN A 148 4.89 25.91 -12.61
N GLY A 149 5.86 26.76 -12.27
CA GLY A 149 5.63 28.08 -11.73
C GLY A 149 4.73 28.88 -12.65
N ILE A 150 3.76 29.53 -12.02
CA ILE A 150 2.82 30.49 -12.58
C ILE A 150 3.61 31.67 -13.20
N GLY A 151 3.60 31.73 -14.53
CA GLY A 151 3.46 32.95 -15.35
C GLY A 151 4.60 33.96 -15.41
N GLU A 152 5.20 34.09 -16.60
CA GLU A 152 5.40 35.41 -17.23
C GLU A 152 4.99 35.31 -18.70
N GLY A 153 4.08 36.20 -19.11
CA GLY A 153 3.52 36.21 -20.45
C GLY A 153 4.38 36.96 -21.46
N SER A 154 4.28 36.55 -22.71
CA SER A 154 4.50 37.42 -23.88
C SER A 154 3.83 36.80 -25.10
N ALA A 155 2.79 37.47 -25.58
CA ALA A 155 2.08 37.15 -26.81
C ALA A 155 2.92 37.55 -28.03
N THR A 156 2.85 36.74 -29.10
CA THR A 156 2.66 37.20 -30.48
C THR A 156 2.16 36.07 -31.39
N ASP A 157 0.98 36.32 -31.96
CA ASP A 157 0.32 35.78 -33.14
C ASP A 157 1.20 35.17 -34.27
N ASN A 158 0.76 34.05 -34.90
CA ASN A 158 -0.01 34.07 -36.16
C ASN A 158 -0.09 32.72 -36.92
N ALA A 159 -1.30 32.45 -37.42
CA ALA A 159 -1.67 31.96 -38.77
C ALA A 159 -1.50 30.47 -39.22
N ALA A 160 -2.67 29.82 -39.36
CA ALA A 160 -3.27 29.20 -40.56
C ALA A 160 -2.64 27.95 -41.25
N GLY A 161 -3.45 26.91 -41.43
CA GLY A 161 -3.21 25.85 -42.43
C GLY A 161 -4.17 24.65 -42.35
N HIS A 162 -5.14 24.60 -43.28
CA HIS A 162 -6.12 23.54 -43.51
C HIS A 162 -5.50 22.33 -44.25
N ARG A 163 -5.89 21.08 -43.93
CA ARG A 163 -6.38 20.03 -44.88
C ARG A 163 -6.52 18.64 -44.22
N ASN A 164 -7.55 17.93 -44.68
CA ASN A 164 -8.00 16.59 -44.31
C ASN A 164 -7.01 15.48 -44.70
N ASP A 165 -7.06 14.33 -44.01
CA ASP A 165 -7.19 12.98 -44.60
C ASP A 165 -7.54 11.95 -43.49
N HIS A 166 -8.38 10.96 -43.83
CA HIS A 166 -8.86 9.88 -42.94
C HIS A 166 -7.90 8.65 -42.99
N PRO A 167 -8.08 7.62 -42.11
CA PRO A 167 -7.01 7.00 -41.30
C PRO A 167 -6.34 5.77 -41.93
N PRO A 168 -5.37 5.17 -41.23
CA PRO A 168 -5.52 3.73 -40.97
C PRO A 168 -5.15 3.30 -39.55
N SER A 169 -5.85 2.26 -39.09
CA SER A 169 -5.40 1.35 -38.04
C SER A 169 -4.14 0.59 -38.46
N ALA A 170 -3.12 0.52 -37.59
CA ALA A 170 -2.13 -0.55 -37.47
C ALA A 170 -1.27 -0.25 -36.22
N PHE A 171 -1.32 -1.08 -35.18
CA PHE A 171 -0.35 -2.13 -34.91
C PHE A 171 1.10 -1.67 -34.69
N ALA A 172 1.55 -1.96 -33.46
CA ALA A 172 2.88 -2.46 -33.09
C ALA A 172 4.07 -1.49 -32.89
N ASP A 173 4.77 -1.81 -31.80
CA ASP A 173 6.20 -1.66 -31.53
C ASP A 173 6.79 -0.30 -31.16
N ALA A 174 7.05 -0.17 -29.86
CA ALA A 174 8.33 0.36 -29.38
C ALA A 174 8.76 -0.36 -28.09
N ALA A 175 9.38 -1.52 -28.26
CA ALA A 175 10.23 -2.11 -27.25
C ALA A 175 11.53 -1.28 -27.12
N SER A 176 11.74 -0.70 -25.93
CA SER A 176 13.02 -0.31 -25.27
C SER A 176 14.03 0.61 -25.98
N PRO A 177 14.68 1.47 -25.19
CA PRO A 177 16.13 1.37 -25.01
C PRO A 177 16.41 0.94 -23.56
N HIS A 178 16.99 -0.24 -23.37
CA HIS A 178 18.41 -0.40 -23.07
C HIS A 178 18.89 0.43 -21.87
N CYS A 179 19.26 -0.30 -20.84
CA CYS A 179 19.85 0.17 -19.60
C CYS A 179 21.03 1.12 -19.87
N ASN A 180 20.96 2.33 -19.33
CA ASN A 180 22.16 3.00 -18.86
C ASN A 180 22.39 2.56 -17.42
N GLY A 181 23.52 1.88 -17.18
CA GLY A 181 24.06 1.78 -15.84
C GLY A 181 24.39 3.18 -15.32
N GLY A 182 23.99 3.45 -14.07
CA GLY A 182 24.29 4.68 -13.36
C GLY A 182 23.18 5.73 -13.44
N THR A 183 22.57 5.97 -12.27
CA THR A 183 22.03 7.27 -11.84
C THR A 183 20.95 7.94 -12.70
N GLU A 184 19.73 7.39 -12.76
CA GLU A 184 18.48 8.20 -12.86
C GLU A 184 17.32 7.55 -12.08
N GLY A 185 17.63 6.84 -11.00
CA GLY A 185 16.64 6.47 -9.97
C GLY A 185 16.78 7.46 -8.83
N GLY A 186 15.68 8.10 -8.41
CA GLY A 186 15.72 9.11 -7.35
C GLY A 186 16.40 8.59 -6.07
N ASP A 187 16.85 9.51 -5.22
CA ASP A 187 17.54 9.23 -3.94
C ASP A 187 16.63 8.52 -2.89
N TRP A 188 15.67 7.71 -3.33
CA TRP A 188 14.63 7.15 -2.51
C TRP A 188 14.13 5.79 -3.00
N PHE A 189 13.49 5.04 -2.10
CA PHE A 189 12.83 3.76 -2.36
C PHE A 189 11.52 3.65 -1.57
N GLY A 190 10.60 2.83 -2.07
CA GLY A 190 9.26 2.67 -1.51
C GLY A 190 8.94 1.28 -0.96
N PRO A 191 7.73 1.10 -0.38
CA PRO A 191 7.29 -0.18 0.16
C PRO A 191 7.15 -1.26 -0.92
N GLU A 192 6.73 -0.91 -2.14
CA GLU A 192 6.66 -1.83 -3.28
C GLU A 192 8.05 -2.32 -3.69
N ASP A 193 9.06 -1.46 -3.65
CA ASP A 193 10.44 -1.82 -4.00
C ASP A 193 10.98 -2.87 -3.02
N ILE A 194 10.72 -2.70 -1.73
CA ILE A 194 11.07 -3.69 -0.71
C ILE A 194 10.34 -5.01 -0.95
N PHE A 195 9.06 -4.95 -1.33
CA PHE A 195 8.29 -6.14 -1.67
C PHE A 195 8.88 -6.89 -2.88
N PHE A 196 9.16 -6.19 -3.98
CA PHE A 196 9.74 -6.80 -5.18
C PHE A 196 11.14 -7.36 -4.92
N TYR A 197 11.97 -6.64 -4.16
CA TYR A 197 13.29 -7.12 -3.74
C TYR A 197 13.19 -8.43 -2.96
N ALA A 198 12.30 -8.49 -1.97
CA ALA A 198 12.06 -9.71 -1.20
C ALA A 198 11.56 -10.85 -2.10
N TYR A 199 10.66 -10.53 -3.03
CA TYR A 199 10.12 -11.50 -3.97
C TYR A 199 11.20 -12.13 -4.85
N ALA A 200 12.12 -11.31 -5.39
CA ALA A 200 13.23 -11.77 -6.20
C ALA A 200 14.16 -12.71 -5.43
N ILE A 201 14.54 -12.34 -4.20
CA ILE A 201 15.43 -13.17 -3.38
C ILE A 201 14.79 -14.49 -3.02
N PHE A 202 13.53 -14.48 -2.58
CA PHE A 202 12.85 -15.71 -2.19
C PHE A 202 12.51 -16.61 -3.38
N HIS A 203 12.61 -16.12 -4.61
CA HIS A 203 12.54 -16.92 -5.84
C HIS A 203 13.90 -17.35 -6.39
N SER A 204 15.01 -16.87 -5.83
CA SER A 204 16.35 -17.30 -6.22
C SER A 204 16.58 -18.78 -5.87
N PRO A 205 16.94 -19.65 -6.84
CA PRO A 205 17.31 -21.04 -6.58
C PRO A 205 18.46 -21.15 -5.59
N THR A 206 19.49 -20.32 -5.76
CA THR A 206 20.67 -20.29 -4.88
C THR A 206 20.31 -19.97 -3.43
N TYR A 207 19.37 -19.05 -3.20
CA TYR A 207 18.90 -18.74 -1.84
C TYR A 207 18.14 -19.94 -1.25
N ARG A 208 17.21 -20.53 -2.01
CA ARG A 208 16.39 -21.67 -1.56
C ARG A 208 17.25 -22.89 -1.24
N GLU A 209 18.26 -23.18 -2.04
CA GLU A 209 19.20 -24.28 -1.81
C GLU A 209 20.06 -24.03 -0.58
N ARG A 210 20.67 -22.84 -0.46
CA ARG A 210 21.56 -22.51 0.66
C ARG A 210 20.86 -22.53 2.01
N TYR A 211 19.60 -22.09 2.06
CA TYR A 211 18.84 -21.99 3.30
C TYR A 211 17.75 -23.07 3.45
N ALA A 212 17.75 -24.11 2.62
CA ALA A 212 16.69 -25.11 2.54
C ALA A 212 16.27 -25.69 3.91
N GLU A 213 17.23 -26.05 4.74
CA GLU A 213 16.97 -26.62 6.08
C GLU A 213 16.40 -25.57 7.04
N PHE A 214 16.85 -24.32 6.99
CA PHE A 214 16.31 -23.24 7.81
C PHE A 214 14.89 -22.86 7.39
N LEU A 215 14.61 -22.86 6.08
CA LEU A 215 13.29 -22.54 5.51
C LEU A 215 12.21 -23.56 5.90
N LYS A 216 12.59 -24.79 6.22
CA LYS A 216 11.66 -25.82 6.73
C LYS A 216 11.28 -25.61 8.19
N ILE A 217 12.13 -24.91 8.95
CA ILE A 217 12.03 -24.82 10.42
C ILE A 217 11.48 -23.46 10.86
N ASP A 218 11.88 -22.37 10.21
CA ASP A 218 11.57 -21.01 10.61
C ASP A 218 11.32 -20.11 9.38
N PHE A 219 10.86 -18.88 9.64
CA PHE A 219 10.60 -17.90 8.60
C PHE A 219 11.85 -17.52 7.80
N PRO A 220 11.71 -17.25 6.49
CA PRO A 220 12.82 -16.82 5.64
C PRO A 220 13.40 -15.50 6.12
N ARG A 221 14.73 -15.42 6.17
CA ARG A 221 15.47 -14.20 6.50
C ARG A 221 15.88 -13.49 5.23
N LEU A 222 15.50 -12.22 5.08
CA LEU A 222 15.84 -11.42 3.91
C LEU A 222 17.28 -10.87 4.04
N PRO A 223 18.25 -11.29 3.21
CA PRO A 223 19.57 -10.67 3.15
C PRO A 223 19.45 -9.24 2.62
N LEU A 224 20.18 -8.31 3.22
CA LEU A 224 20.21 -6.90 2.80
C LEU A 224 21.53 -6.58 2.10
N THR A 225 21.44 -6.10 0.86
CA THR A 225 22.58 -5.57 0.10
C THR A 225 22.88 -4.11 0.49
N ALA A 226 24.15 -3.71 0.36
CA ALA A 226 24.56 -2.30 0.40
C ALA A 226 24.76 -1.72 -1.02
N ASP A 227 24.74 -2.58 -2.05
CA ASP A 227 24.86 -2.18 -3.44
C ASP A 227 23.48 -1.78 -3.99
N VAL A 228 23.35 -0.49 -4.30
CA VAL A 228 22.14 0.13 -4.86
C VAL A 228 21.83 -0.40 -6.26
N GLY A 229 22.85 -0.64 -7.09
CA GLY A 229 22.68 -1.19 -8.43
C GLY A 229 22.15 -2.61 -8.39
N LEU A 230 22.69 -3.45 -7.49
CA LEU A 230 22.19 -4.80 -7.25
C LEU A 230 20.77 -4.78 -6.70
N PHE A 231 20.47 -3.87 -5.76
CA PHE A 231 19.12 -3.68 -5.23
C PHE A 231 18.13 -3.36 -6.35
N ALA A 232 18.40 -2.35 -7.17
CA ALA A 232 17.55 -1.94 -8.28
C ALA A 232 17.35 -3.07 -9.31
N ALA A 233 18.41 -3.81 -9.64
CA ALA A 233 18.31 -4.95 -10.56
C ALA A 233 17.38 -6.06 -10.01
N LEU A 234 17.49 -6.36 -8.72
CA LEU A 234 16.64 -7.36 -8.05
C LEU A 234 15.18 -6.89 -7.94
N VAL A 235 14.94 -5.61 -7.64
CA VAL A 235 13.60 -5.01 -7.66
C VAL A 235 12.95 -5.19 -9.02
N LYS A 236 13.67 -4.87 -10.11
CA LYS A 236 13.16 -5.03 -11.49
C LYS A 236 12.78 -6.48 -11.82
N LEU A 237 13.65 -7.44 -11.50
CA LEU A 237 13.37 -8.86 -11.69
C LEU A 237 12.20 -9.35 -10.83
N GLY A 238 12.11 -8.84 -9.59
CA GLY A 238 11.01 -9.14 -8.68
C GLY A 238 9.67 -8.67 -9.21
N ALA A 239 9.61 -7.43 -9.72
CA ALA A 239 8.43 -6.87 -10.35
C ALA A 239 8.00 -7.70 -11.58
N GLU A 240 8.94 -8.06 -12.43
CA GLU A 240 8.68 -8.90 -13.60
C GLU A 240 8.11 -10.28 -13.21
N LEU A 241 8.67 -10.92 -12.18
CA LEU A 241 8.15 -12.19 -11.66
C LEU A 241 6.73 -12.04 -11.10
N VAL A 242 6.45 -10.95 -10.40
CA VAL A 242 5.09 -10.66 -9.89
C VAL A 242 4.12 -10.48 -11.06
N ASP A 243 4.48 -9.74 -12.09
CA ASP A 243 3.63 -9.54 -13.27
C ASP A 243 3.36 -10.84 -14.03
N LEU A 244 4.36 -11.73 -14.12
CA LEU A 244 4.19 -13.08 -14.67
C LEU A 244 3.23 -13.91 -13.82
N HIS A 245 3.42 -13.95 -12.50
CA HIS A 245 2.57 -14.74 -11.60
C HIS A 245 1.15 -14.18 -11.45
N LEU A 246 0.95 -12.89 -11.72
CA LEU A 246 -0.36 -12.25 -11.75
C LEU A 246 -1.02 -12.27 -13.13
N MET A 247 -0.41 -12.91 -14.13
CA MET A 247 -0.90 -12.99 -15.51
C MET A 247 -1.09 -11.60 -16.17
N LYS A 248 -0.31 -10.61 -15.75
CA LYS A 248 -0.35 -9.23 -16.29
C LYS A 248 0.73 -8.97 -17.33
N SER A 249 1.78 -9.80 -17.35
CA SER A 249 2.89 -9.63 -18.26
C SER A 249 2.48 -9.83 -19.72
N SER A 250 2.88 -8.90 -20.58
CA SER A 250 2.74 -9.04 -22.04
C SER A 250 3.47 -10.27 -22.60
N LYS A 251 4.44 -10.83 -21.88
CA LYS A 251 5.13 -12.06 -22.31
C LYS A 251 4.20 -13.27 -22.35
N LEU A 252 3.08 -13.23 -21.64
CA LEU A 252 2.09 -14.30 -21.57
C LEU A 252 1.02 -14.21 -22.67
N SER A 253 1.03 -13.17 -23.52
CA SER A 253 0.07 -13.04 -24.62
C SER A 253 0.33 -14.00 -25.78
N ASN A 254 1.48 -14.70 -25.77
CA ASN A 254 1.83 -15.69 -26.78
C ASN A 254 1.40 -17.08 -26.32
N PHE A 255 0.15 -17.43 -26.57
CA PHE A 255 -0.40 -18.73 -26.21
C PHE A 255 0.17 -19.84 -27.11
N VAL A 256 0.68 -20.91 -26.50
CA VAL A 256 1.14 -22.11 -27.22
C VAL A 256 -0.05 -22.94 -27.71
N THR A 257 -1.19 -22.83 -27.04
CA THR A 257 -2.43 -23.53 -27.38
C THR A 257 -3.47 -22.53 -27.88
N THR A 258 -3.80 -22.62 -29.15
CA THR A 258 -4.98 -22.00 -29.74
C THR A 258 -6.12 -23.01 -29.74
N PHE A 259 -7.37 -22.56 -29.66
CA PHE A 259 -8.50 -23.44 -29.95
C PHE A 259 -8.52 -23.73 -31.46
N ASP A 260 -8.91 -24.95 -31.85
CA ASP A 260 -9.08 -25.31 -33.27
C ASP A 260 -10.14 -24.44 -33.97
N ILE A 261 -11.03 -23.83 -33.18
CA ILE A 261 -12.07 -22.90 -33.62
C ILE A 261 -12.00 -21.67 -32.70
N GLU A 262 -11.80 -20.50 -33.30
CA GLU A 262 -11.78 -19.22 -32.58
C GLU A 262 -13.21 -18.91 -32.11
N GLY A 263 -13.42 -18.94 -30.79
CA GLY A 263 -14.69 -18.56 -30.15
C GLY A 263 -14.66 -17.11 -29.66
N ASP A 264 -15.83 -16.60 -29.29
CA ASP A 264 -16.02 -15.27 -28.68
C ASP A 264 -15.56 -15.22 -27.20
N ASN A 265 -15.16 -16.35 -26.62
CA ASN A 265 -14.76 -16.49 -25.21
C ASN A 265 -15.86 -16.03 -24.23
N GLU A 266 -17.13 -16.02 -24.64
CA GLU A 266 -18.26 -15.66 -23.80
C GLU A 266 -18.97 -16.90 -23.26
N VAL A 267 -19.14 -16.96 -21.93
CA VAL A 267 -19.87 -18.07 -21.27
C VAL A 267 -21.35 -17.71 -21.19
N ALA A 268 -22.15 -18.19 -22.15
CA ALA A 268 -23.60 -18.09 -22.09
C ALA A 268 -24.20 -19.20 -21.22
N ARG A 269 -25.14 -18.85 -20.32
CA ARG A 269 -25.92 -19.84 -19.59
C ARG A 269 -26.95 -20.45 -20.54
N LEU A 270 -26.76 -21.72 -20.93
CA LEU A 270 -27.73 -22.44 -21.74
C LEU A 270 -29.07 -22.58 -20.98
N PRO A 271 -30.22 -22.35 -21.64
CA PRO A 271 -31.52 -22.55 -21.02
C PRO A 271 -31.69 -24.04 -20.67
N GLN A 272 -32.12 -24.32 -19.44
CA GLN A 272 -32.46 -25.68 -19.04
C GLN A 272 -33.65 -26.17 -19.87
N VAL A 273 -33.39 -27.19 -20.71
CA VAL A 273 -34.46 -27.92 -21.40
C VAL A 273 -35.31 -28.60 -20.33
N ARG A 274 -36.60 -28.27 -20.30
CA ARG A 274 -37.59 -28.85 -19.39
C ARG A 274 -37.89 -30.30 -19.73
#